data_AF-A0A5P2AZ40-F1
#
_entry.id   AF-A0A5P2AZ40-F1
#
_cell.length_a   1.000
_cell.length_b   1.000
_cell.length_c   1.000
_cell.angle_alpha   90.00
_cell.angle_beta   90.00
_cell.angle_gamma   90.00
#
_symmetry.space_group_name_H-M   'P 1'
#
loop_
_entity.id
_entity.type
_entity.pdbx_description
1 polymer ?
#
loop_
_entity_poly.entity_id
_entity_poly.type
_entity_poly.pdbx_seq_one_letter_code
_entity_poly.pdbx_strand_id
1 'polypeptide(L)'
;MSRPLIGVDLVPLSRVDELLDPGIGPLLRKYLSVEELTVSRTPDGAPDQARIAGRLAAKEAVFKLLGAVGRPVPWQGIEVLRGPGGRPGIRLSGRAAELARDARLGPIDVSISHDAGFAIAVAASSVSPDQPPSPSTSHAQKSATPKGMP
;
A
#
# COMPACT_ATOMS: atom_id res chain seq x y z
N MET A 1 -2.78 21.34 17.91
CA MET A 1 -1.49 20.75 17.46
C MET A 1 -1.80 19.42 16.78
N SER A 2 -1.21 19.14 15.63
CA SER A 2 -1.38 17.85 14.95
C SER A 2 -0.65 16.75 15.74
N ARG A 3 -1.30 15.60 15.91
CA ARG A 3 -0.70 14.44 16.60
C ARG A 3 -0.10 13.50 15.55
N PRO A 4 1.20 13.17 15.61
CA PRO A 4 1.78 12.17 14.71
C PRO A 4 1.26 10.77 15.07
N LEU A 5 1.00 9.97 14.04
CA LEU A 5 0.75 8.55 14.15
C LEU A 5 1.81 7.79 13.35
N ILE A 6 2.30 6.70 13.93
CA ILE A 6 3.35 5.86 13.34
C ILE A 6 2.90 4.41 13.34
N GLY A 7 3.09 3.76 12.21
CA GLY A 7 3.00 2.32 12.04
C GLY A 7 4.34 1.78 11.59
N VAL A 8 4.76 0.66 12.15
CA VAL A 8 5.99 -0.04 11.74
C VAL A 8 5.68 -1.51 11.60
N ASP A 9 6.29 -2.14 10.61
CA ASP A 9 6.19 -3.58 10.41
C ASP A 9 7.45 -4.17 9.79
N LEU A 10 7.72 -5.44 10.11
CA LEU A 10 8.87 -6.21 9.67
C LEU A 10 8.39 -7.54 9.11
N VAL A 11 8.75 -7.82 7.86
CA VAL A 11 8.37 -9.04 7.14
C VAL A 11 9.63 -9.82 6.74
N PRO A 12 9.79 -11.09 7.17
CA PRO A 12 10.87 -11.93 6.66
C PRO A 12 10.62 -12.27 5.19
N LEU A 13 11.68 -12.29 4.36
CA LEU A 13 11.56 -12.65 2.94
C LEU A 13 11.05 -14.09 2.77
N SER A 14 11.33 -14.99 3.71
CA SER A 14 10.79 -16.36 3.71
C SER A 14 9.26 -16.42 3.76
N ARG A 15 8.60 -15.39 4.31
CA ARG A 15 7.13 -15.29 4.27
C ARG A 15 6.62 -15.15 2.85
N VAL A 16 7.40 -14.55 1.96
CA VAL A 16 7.05 -14.43 0.54
C VAL A 16 7.07 -15.79 -0.14
N ASP A 17 8.03 -16.64 0.21
CA ASP A 17 8.13 -18.00 -0.34
C ASP A 17 6.90 -18.82 0.03
N GLU A 18 6.47 -18.74 1.29
CA GLU A 18 5.21 -19.34 1.73
C GLU A 18 4.04 -18.82 0.90
N LEU A 19 3.89 -17.50 0.72
CA LEU A 19 2.79 -16.91 -0.03
C LEU A 19 2.79 -17.21 -1.55
N LEU A 20 3.94 -17.60 -2.08
CA LEU A 20 4.14 -18.01 -3.47
C LEU A 20 3.97 -19.51 -3.68
N ASP A 21 3.91 -20.32 -2.61
CA ASP A 21 3.76 -21.77 -2.69
C ASP A 21 2.48 -22.15 -3.49
N PRO A 22 2.62 -22.83 -4.63
CA PRO A 22 1.48 -23.28 -5.42
C PRO A 22 0.53 -24.21 -4.65
N GLY A 23 1.05 -24.96 -3.67
CA GLY A 23 0.30 -25.93 -2.86
C GLY A 23 -0.73 -25.30 -1.94
N ILE A 24 -0.58 -24.02 -1.59
CA ILE A 24 -1.54 -23.27 -0.75
C ILE A 24 -2.46 -22.34 -1.57
N GLY A 25 -2.32 -22.36 -2.89
CA GLY A 25 -3.08 -21.53 -3.83
C GLY A 25 -2.55 -20.09 -3.94
N PRO A 26 -3.23 -19.23 -4.73
CA PRO A 26 -2.72 -17.90 -5.06
C PRO A 26 -2.93 -16.87 -3.93
N LEU A 27 -2.47 -17.18 -2.71
CA LEU A 27 -2.67 -16.36 -1.52
C LEU A 27 -2.10 -14.95 -1.67
N LEU A 28 -0.96 -14.80 -2.35
CA LEU A 28 -0.36 -13.49 -2.57
C LEU A 28 -1.31 -12.49 -3.25
N ARG A 29 -2.21 -12.97 -4.12
CA ARG A 29 -3.23 -12.11 -4.76
C ARG A 29 -4.26 -11.58 -3.77
N LYS A 30 -4.43 -12.17 -2.58
CA LYS A 30 -5.28 -11.61 -1.53
C LYS A 30 -4.65 -10.37 -0.87
N TYR A 31 -3.32 -10.24 -0.94
CA TYR A 31 -2.57 -9.16 -0.32
C TYR A 31 -2.22 -8.05 -1.32
N LEU A 32 -1.75 -8.41 -2.51
CA LEU A 32 -1.24 -7.48 -3.51
C LEU A 32 -2.22 -7.33 -4.69
N SER A 33 -2.34 -6.11 -5.20
CA SER A 33 -3.04 -5.81 -6.44
C SER A 33 -2.25 -6.30 -7.66
N VAL A 34 -2.92 -6.36 -8.82
CA VAL A 34 -2.29 -6.75 -10.09
C VAL A 34 -1.14 -5.80 -10.44
N GLU A 35 -1.33 -4.50 -10.21
CA GLU A 35 -0.33 -3.47 -10.46
C GLU A 35 0.91 -3.71 -9.58
N GLU A 36 0.70 -3.95 -8.28
CA GLU A 36 1.78 -4.23 -7.34
C GLU A 36 2.56 -5.49 -7.71
N LEU A 37 1.88 -6.56 -8.10
CA LEU A 37 2.51 -7.81 -8.56
C LEU A 37 3.32 -7.60 -9.84
N THR A 38 2.81 -6.78 -10.75
CA THR A 38 3.48 -6.50 -12.04
C THR A 38 4.80 -5.76 -11.82
N VAL A 39 4.83 -4.79 -10.90
CA VAL A 39 6.05 -4.02 -10.59
C VAL A 39 6.96 -4.69 -9.55
N SER A 40 6.58 -5.87 -9.04
CA SER A 40 7.37 -6.66 -8.09
C SER A 40 8.04 -7.84 -8.78
N ARG A 41 8.64 -7.59 -9.94
CA ARG A 41 9.39 -8.57 -10.73
C ARG A 41 10.86 -8.19 -10.83
N THR A 42 11.72 -9.20 -10.85
CA THR A 42 13.15 -9.08 -11.20
C THR A 42 13.31 -8.84 -12.70
N PRO A 43 14.49 -8.44 -13.20
CA PRO A 43 14.72 -8.22 -14.64
C PRO A 43 14.42 -9.42 -15.54
N ASP A 44 14.61 -10.64 -15.02
CA ASP A 44 14.29 -11.92 -15.67
C ASP A 44 12.81 -12.35 -15.50
N GLY A 45 11.98 -11.53 -14.85
CA GLY A 45 10.54 -11.72 -14.74
C GLY A 45 10.07 -12.60 -13.58
N ALA A 46 10.98 -13.08 -12.73
CA ALA A 46 10.63 -13.82 -11.51
C ALA A 46 10.00 -12.88 -10.44
N PRO A 47 9.20 -13.39 -9.49
CA PRO A 47 8.78 -12.61 -8.32
C PRO A 47 10.01 -12.09 -7.55
N ASP A 48 10.07 -10.79 -7.32
CA ASP A 48 11.12 -10.17 -6.50
C ASP A 48 10.70 -10.21 -5.02
N GLN A 49 11.30 -11.13 -4.25
CA GLN A 49 10.97 -11.35 -2.84
C GLN A 49 11.13 -10.08 -2.00
N ALA A 50 12.21 -9.32 -2.17
CA ALA A 50 12.46 -8.12 -1.38
C ALA A 50 11.41 -7.03 -1.67
N ARG A 51 11.03 -6.86 -2.93
CA ARG A 51 9.96 -5.92 -3.34
C ARG A 51 8.59 -6.35 -2.84
N ILE A 52 8.30 -7.65 -2.82
CA ILE A 52 7.03 -8.18 -2.30
C ILE A 52 6.99 -8.01 -0.78
N ALA A 53 8.02 -8.46 -0.07
CA ALA A 53 8.12 -8.33 1.39
C ALA A 53 8.02 -6.86 1.83
N GLY A 54 8.69 -5.94 1.14
CA GLY A 54 8.61 -4.51 1.42
C GLY A 54 7.19 -3.94 1.27
N ARG A 55 6.41 -4.43 0.30
CA ARG A 55 5.00 -4.03 0.14
C ARG A 55 4.10 -4.61 1.21
N LEU A 56 4.33 -5.86 1.61
CA LEU A 56 3.62 -6.47 2.73
C LEU A 56 3.87 -5.67 4.01
N ALA A 57 5.14 -5.41 4.34
CA ALA A 57 5.52 -4.58 5.48
C ALA A 57 4.87 -3.19 5.42
N ALA A 58 4.89 -2.53 4.25
CA ALA A 58 4.25 -1.23 4.08
C ALA A 58 2.72 -1.28 4.28
N LYS A 59 2.04 -2.30 3.76
CA LYS A 59 0.60 -2.49 3.98
C LYS A 59 0.27 -2.70 5.44
N GLU A 60 1.06 -3.51 6.15
CA GLU A 60 0.87 -3.74 7.58
C GLU A 60 1.16 -2.50 8.42
N ALA A 61 2.21 -1.76 8.10
CA ALA A 61 2.52 -0.47 8.73
C ALA A 61 1.37 0.55 8.52
N VAL A 62 0.81 0.64 7.32
CA VAL A 62 -0.35 1.49 7.03
C VAL A 62 -1.60 1.00 7.76
N PHE A 63 -1.86 -0.30 7.77
CA PHE A 63 -3.01 -0.88 8.46
C PHE A 63 -3.01 -0.55 9.96
N LYS A 64 -1.83 -0.52 10.59
CA LYS A 64 -1.66 -0.10 11.99
C LYS A 64 -2.05 1.37 12.22
N LEU A 65 -1.87 2.26 11.23
CA LEU A 65 -2.36 3.64 11.31
C LEU A 65 -3.89 3.73 11.28
N LEU A 66 -4.56 2.80 10.57
CA LEU A 66 -6.02 2.79 10.43
C LEU A 66 -6.76 2.48 11.75
N GLY A 67 -6.05 2.01 12.78
CA GLY A 67 -6.63 1.70 14.09
C GLY A 67 -7.69 0.60 14.06
N ALA A 68 -7.69 -0.24 13.02
CA ALA A 68 -8.75 -1.18 12.70
C ALA A 68 -8.54 -2.58 13.33
N VAL A 69 -8.01 -2.64 14.55
CA VAL A 69 -7.75 -3.91 15.26
C VAL A 69 -9.05 -4.72 15.35
N GLY A 70 -9.01 -5.97 14.87
CA GLY A 70 -10.17 -6.88 14.86
C GLY A 70 -11.19 -6.65 13.73
N ARG A 71 -10.92 -5.77 12.76
CA ARG A 71 -11.76 -5.60 11.56
C ARG A 71 -11.18 -6.37 10.37
N PRO A 72 -12.00 -6.76 9.37
CA PRO A 72 -11.51 -7.42 8.15
C PRO A 72 -10.40 -6.61 7.50
N VAL A 73 -9.34 -7.29 7.05
CA VAL A 73 -8.16 -6.59 6.54
C VAL A 73 -8.32 -6.23 5.06
N PRO A 74 -8.30 -4.94 4.70
CA PRO A 74 -8.54 -4.51 3.33
C PRO A 74 -7.22 -4.46 2.52
N TRP A 75 -6.48 -5.57 2.46
CA TRP A 75 -5.11 -5.57 1.93
C TRP A 75 -4.96 -5.01 0.52
N GLN A 76 -5.83 -5.42 -0.42
CA GLN A 76 -5.85 -4.86 -1.78
C GLN A 76 -6.32 -3.40 -1.82
N GLY A 77 -7.05 -2.96 -0.79
CA GLY A 77 -7.47 -1.57 -0.63
C GLY A 77 -6.35 -0.64 -0.15
N ILE A 78 -5.19 -1.19 0.23
CA ILE A 78 -3.99 -0.45 0.61
C ILE A 78 -2.93 -0.74 -0.45
N GLU A 79 -2.76 0.11 -1.44
CA GLU A 79 -1.78 -0.11 -2.51
C GLU A 79 -0.51 0.70 -2.30
N VAL A 80 0.63 0.04 -2.51
CA VAL A 80 1.97 0.57 -2.37
C VAL A 80 2.65 0.60 -3.75
N LEU A 81 2.55 1.75 -4.40
CA LEU A 81 3.05 1.98 -5.76
C LEU A 81 4.19 2.99 -5.75
N ARG A 82 4.91 3.11 -6.85
CA ARG A 82 5.96 4.12 -6.99
C ARG A 82 5.30 5.50 -7.19
N GLY A 83 5.55 6.42 -6.27
CA GLY A 83 5.15 7.81 -6.33
C GLY A 83 6.20 8.71 -7.01
N PRO A 84 5.96 10.03 -7.01
CA PRO A 84 6.87 11.02 -7.58
C PRO A 84 8.30 10.91 -7.03
N GLY A 85 9.29 11.06 -7.89
CA GLY A 85 10.70 10.96 -7.50
C GLY A 85 11.15 9.56 -7.07
N GLY A 86 10.35 8.51 -7.33
CA GLY A 86 10.71 7.13 -7.02
C GLY A 86 10.41 6.69 -5.57
N ARG A 87 9.88 7.60 -4.74
CA ARG A 87 9.46 7.30 -3.36
C ARG A 87 8.24 6.37 -3.37
N PRO A 88 8.08 5.46 -2.40
CA PRO A 88 6.85 4.67 -2.32
C PRO A 88 5.67 5.58 -1.92
N GLY A 89 4.54 5.41 -2.60
CA GLY A 89 3.30 6.15 -2.37
C GLY A 89 2.16 5.22 -2.00
N ILE A 90 1.24 5.72 -1.16
CA ILE A 90 0.08 4.99 -0.66
C ILE A 90 -1.18 5.44 -1.40
N ARG A 91 -1.91 4.48 -1.97
CA ARG A 91 -3.28 4.68 -2.46
C ARG A 91 -4.24 3.85 -1.64
N LEU A 92 -5.22 4.51 -1.02
CA LEU A 92 -6.28 3.84 -0.27
C LEU A 92 -7.57 3.79 -1.08
N SER A 93 -8.24 2.65 -1.07
CA SER A 93 -9.52 2.45 -1.75
C SER A 93 -10.49 1.61 -0.93
N GLY A 94 -11.77 1.66 -1.28
CA GLY A 94 -12.85 0.93 -0.60
C GLY A 94 -12.81 1.07 0.92
N ARG A 95 -12.85 -0.07 1.61
CA ARG A 95 -12.87 -0.11 3.08
C ARG A 95 -11.63 0.51 3.74
N ALA A 96 -10.46 0.44 3.11
CA ALA A 96 -9.25 1.07 3.67
C ALA A 96 -9.37 2.60 3.68
N ALA A 97 -9.92 3.19 2.63
CA ALA A 97 -10.17 4.63 2.55
C ALA A 97 -11.25 5.09 3.55
N GLU A 98 -12.28 4.28 3.79
CA GLU A 98 -13.26 4.54 4.86
C GLU A 98 -12.59 4.57 6.23
N LEU A 99 -11.80 3.55 6.56
CA LEU A 99 -11.11 3.47 7.85
C LEU A 99 -10.14 4.64 8.07
N ALA A 100 -9.42 5.06 7.04
CA ALA A 100 -8.54 6.23 7.13
C ALA A 100 -9.31 7.52 7.41
N ARG A 101 -10.50 7.69 6.80
CA ARG A 101 -11.39 8.82 7.07
C ARG A 101 -11.95 8.78 8.49
N ASP A 102 -12.40 7.62 8.95
CA ASP A 102 -12.89 7.42 10.33
C ASP A 102 -11.80 7.76 11.35
N ALA A 103 -10.55 7.36 11.06
CA ALA A 103 -9.37 7.67 11.86
C ALA A 103 -8.85 9.11 11.67
N ARG A 104 -9.46 9.91 10.78
CA ARG A 104 -9.06 11.29 10.42
C ARG A 104 -7.58 11.42 10.05
N LEU A 105 -7.06 10.41 9.35
CA LEU A 105 -5.68 10.43 8.85
C LEU A 105 -5.52 11.49 7.77
N GLY A 106 -4.46 12.29 7.86
CA GLY A 106 -3.96 13.08 6.75
C GLY A 106 -3.25 12.22 5.71
N PRO A 107 -2.45 12.83 4.81
CA PRO A 107 -1.57 12.08 3.92
C PRO A 107 -0.70 11.07 4.70
N ILE A 108 -0.42 9.94 4.06
CA ILE A 108 0.40 8.87 4.63
C ILE A 108 1.70 8.79 3.85
N ASP A 109 2.80 9.07 4.53
CA ASP A 109 4.13 8.84 4.01
C ASP A 109 4.62 7.46 4.45
N VAL A 110 5.38 6.80 3.60
CA VAL A 110 5.98 5.50 3.90
C VAL A 110 7.45 5.46 3.47
N SER A 111 8.27 4.83 4.30
CA SER A 111 9.65 4.47 3.98
C SER A 111 9.80 2.96 4.09
N ILE A 112 10.53 2.37 3.14
CA ILE A 112 10.73 0.92 3.02
C ILE A 112 12.22 0.66 2.91
N SER A 113 12.73 -0.31 3.65
CA SER A 113 14.09 -0.83 3.52
C SER A 113 14.06 -2.35 3.57
N HIS A 114 15.09 -3.00 3.04
CA HIS A 114 15.27 -4.44 3.16
C HIS A 114 16.75 -4.78 3.24
N ASP A 115 17.09 -5.73 4.10
CA ASP A 115 18.44 -6.28 4.24
C ASP A 115 18.39 -7.59 5.02
N ALA A 116 19.44 -8.41 4.93
CA ALA A 116 19.65 -9.61 5.76
C ALA A 116 18.44 -10.56 5.84
N GLY A 117 17.67 -10.70 4.76
CA GLY A 117 16.50 -11.59 4.70
C GLY A 117 15.21 -11.01 5.28
N PHE A 118 15.16 -9.70 5.57
CA PHE A 118 13.96 -9.00 6.03
C PHE A 118 13.67 -7.75 5.20
N ALA A 119 12.40 -7.36 5.17
CA ALA A 119 11.96 -6.04 4.75
C ALA A 119 11.24 -5.34 5.91
N ILE A 120 11.50 -4.06 6.09
CA ILE A 120 10.87 -3.20 7.09
C ILE A 120 10.17 -2.04 6.40
N ALA A 121 9.03 -1.63 6.93
CA ALA A 121 8.40 -0.39 6.53
C ALA A 121 7.98 0.44 7.75
N VAL A 122 8.09 1.76 7.61
CA VAL A 122 7.57 2.75 8.55
C VAL A 122 6.59 3.62 7.81
N ALA A 123 5.35 3.68 8.29
CA ALA A 123 4.31 4.57 7.81
C ALA A 123 4.05 5.68 8.84
N ALA A 124 3.92 6.91 8.37
CA ALA A 124 3.65 8.08 9.20
C ALA A 124 2.46 8.86 8.65
N SER A 125 1.62 9.36 9.54
CA SER A 125 0.57 10.32 9.20
C SER A 125 0.37 11.30 10.35
N SER A 126 -0.43 12.33 10.13
CA SER A 126 -0.84 13.27 11.17
C SER A 126 -2.35 13.31 11.26
N VAL A 127 -2.86 13.44 12.48
CA VAL A 127 -4.28 13.67 12.74
C VAL A 127 -4.43 15.10 13.22
N SER A 128 -5.29 15.86 12.53
CA SER A 128 -5.68 17.20 12.95
C SER A 128 -7.10 17.15 13.51
N PRO A 129 -7.36 17.63 14.74
CA PRO A 129 -8.69 17.60 15.34
C PRO A 129 -9.73 18.42 14.56
N ASP A 130 -9.28 19.45 13.81
CA ASP A 130 -10.14 20.35 13.03
C ASP A 130 -10.24 20.01 11.54
N GLN A 131 -9.61 18.92 11.07
CA GLN A 131 -9.61 18.61 9.65
C GLN A 131 -10.89 17.85 9.26
N PRO A 132 -11.76 18.43 8.40
CA PRO A 132 -12.89 17.70 7.87
C PRO A 132 -12.40 16.53 7.00
N PRO A 133 -13.18 15.43 6.89
CA PRO A 133 -12.78 14.29 6.06
C PRO A 133 -12.48 14.75 4.63
N SER A 134 -11.29 14.44 4.12
CA SER A 134 -10.86 14.88 2.78
C SER A 134 -11.79 14.33 1.68
N PRO A 135 -12.18 15.15 0.69
CA PRO A 135 -12.97 14.69 -0.44
C PRO A 135 -12.14 13.78 -1.34
N SER A 136 -12.78 12.72 -1.86
CA SER A 136 -12.17 11.71 -2.73
C SER A 136 -11.60 12.32 -4.02
N THR A 137 -10.29 12.20 -4.25
CA THR A 137 -9.72 12.37 -5.60
C THR A 137 -9.96 11.10 -6.41
N SER A 138 -11.15 10.99 -6.99
CA SER A 138 -11.35 10.14 -8.18
C SER A 138 -10.70 10.86 -9.36
N HIS A 139 -9.47 10.48 -9.71
CA HIS A 139 -8.94 10.79 -11.03
C HIS A 139 -9.59 9.84 -12.06
N ALA A 140 -10.83 10.16 -12.42
CA ALA A 140 -11.39 9.74 -13.69
C ALA A 140 -10.70 10.58 -14.78
N GLN A 141 -9.66 10.02 -15.40
CA GLN A 141 -9.17 10.54 -16.68
C GLN A 141 -10.29 10.36 -17.71
N LYS A 142 -11.00 11.45 -18.02
CA LYS A 142 -11.80 11.54 -19.24
C LYS A 142 -10.81 11.66 -20.41
N SER A 143 -10.62 10.57 -21.14
CA SER A 143 -9.98 10.57 -22.45
C SER A 143 -10.82 11.42 -23.41
N ALA A 144 -10.31 12.59 -23.78
CA ALA A 144 -10.84 13.37 -24.89
C ALA A 144 -10.39 12.72 -26.22
N THR A 145 -11.33 12.18 -26.96
CA THR A 145 -11.14 11.80 -28.37
C THR A 145 -11.13 13.08 -29.21
N PRO A 146 -10.11 13.36 -30.04
CA PRO A 146 -10.25 14.41 -31.04
C PRO A 146 -11.13 13.89 -32.18
N LYS A 147 -12.27 14.55 -32.37
CA LYS A 147 -13.06 14.52 -33.61
C LYS A 147 -12.20 15.06 -34.75
N GLY A 148 -12.22 14.35 -35.88
CA GLY A 148 -11.38 14.64 -37.04
C GLY A 148 -11.75 15.90 -37.83
N MET A 149 -10.85 16.24 -38.75
CA MET A 149 -11.04 16.73 -40.13
C MET A 149 -9.79 17.54 -40.57
N PRO A 150 -9.56 17.74 -41.87
CA PRO A 150 -10.28 17.22 -43.05
C PRO A 150 -9.57 16.05 -43.74
#